data_AF-A0A329WZS1-F1
#
_entry.id   AF-A0A329WZS1-F1
#
_cell.length_a   1.000
_cell.length_b   1.000
_cell.length_c   1.000
_cell.angle_alpha   90.00
_cell.angle_beta   90.00
_cell.angle_gamma   90.00
#
_symmetry.space_group_name_H-M   'P 1'
#
loop_
_entity.id
_entity.type
_entity.pdbx_description
1 polymer ?
#
loop_
_entity_poly.entity_id
_entity_poly.type
_entity_poly.pdbx_seq_one_letter_code
_entity_poly.pdbx_strand_id
1 'polypeptide(L)' 'MEKKGKVMGALDQLIAALALSRRITMVTNDKAFSMIPDLPLEDWTL' A
#
# COMPACT_ATOMS: atom_id res chain seq x y z
N MET A 1 10.96 -3.94 -1.74
CA MET A 1 9.93 -4.98 -1.87
C MET A 1 9.93 -5.46 -3.31
N GLU A 2 10.75 -6.46 -3.66
CA GLU A 2 10.95 -6.87 -5.07
C GLU A 2 10.99 -8.39 -5.24
N LYS A 3 10.10 -9.13 -4.55
CA LYS A 3 10.16 -10.60 -4.58
C LYS A 3 8.95 -11.34 -5.16
N LYS A 4 7.93 -10.65 -5.69
CA LYS A 4 6.78 -11.33 -6.35
C LYS A 4 6.14 -10.46 -7.44
N GLY A 5 6.62 -10.59 -8.69
CA GLY A 5 5.85 -10.49 -9.95
C GLY A 5 5.04 -9.23 -10.32
N LYS A 6 4.78 -8.29 -9.41
CA LYS A 6 4.02 -7.07 -9.66
C LYS A 6 4.78 -5.90 -9.05
N VAL A 7 5.45 -5.14 -9.92
CA VAL A 7 6.25 -3.98 -9.52
C VAL A 7 5.30 -2.84 -9.17
N MET A 8 5.17 -2.56 -7.87
CA MET A 8 4.56 -1.33 -7.38
C MET A 8 5.46 -0.16 -7.76
N GLY A 9 4.89 0.98 -8.19
CA GLY A 9 5.67 2.16 -8.54
C GLY A 9 6.56 2.61 -7.38
N ALA A 10 7.72 3.20 -7.68
CA ALA A 10 8.67 3.61 -6.63
C ALA A 10 8.04 4.57 -5.60
N LEU A 11 7.15 5.46 -6.04
CA LEU A 11 6.41 6.37 -5.16
C LEU A 11 5.40 5.63 -4.28
N ASP A 12 4.64 4.71 -4.86
CA ASP A 12 3.68 3.88 -4.12
C ASP A 12 4.38 3.06 -3.03
N GLN A 13 5.58 2.53 -3.32
CA GLN A 13 6.39 1.84 -2.32
C GLN A 13 6.80 2.76 -1.16
N LEU A 14 7.14 4.02 -1.43
CA LEU A 14 7.48 5.00 -0.38
C LEU A 14 6.26 5.39 0.45
N ILE A 15 5.11 5.59 -0.20
CA ILE A 15 3.84 5.91 0.49
C ILE A 15 3.44 4.75 1.41
N ALA A 16 3.49 3.52 0.89
CA ALA A 16 3.26 2.31 1.65
C ALA A 16 4.19 2.17 2.86
N ALA A 17 5.49 2.41 2.66
CA ALA A 17 6.48 2.33 3.74
C ALA A 17 6.21 3.37 4.84
N LEU A 18 5.83 4.59 4.46
CA LEU A 18 5.45 5.64 5.40
C LEU A 18 4.21 5.25 6.23
N ALA A 19 3.17 4.74 5.57
CA ALA A 19 1.93 4.32 6.23
C ALA A 19 2.18 3.16 7.21
N LEU A 20 2.97 2.16 6.78
CA LEU A 20 3.35 1.02 7.61
C LEU A 20 4.19 1.45 8.82
N SER A 21 5.18 2.33 8.62
CA SER A 21 6.04 2.84 9.69
C SER A 21 5.27 3.57 10.78
N ARG A 22 4.14 4.21 10.43
CA ARG A 22 3.33 5.00 11.36
C ARG A 22 2.04 4.30 11.79
N ARG A 23 1.79 3.08 11.29
CA ARG A 23 0.52 2.34 11.47
C ARG A 23 -0.70 3.19 11.13
N ILE A 24 -0.61 3.96 10.05
CA ILE A 24 -1.71 4.80 9.56
C ILE A 24 -2.53 3.97 8.57
N THR A 25 -3.86 4.11 8.63
CA THR A 25 -4.76 3.53 7.64
C THR A 25 -4.63 4.28 6.31
N MET A 26 -4.27 3.54 5.26
CA MET A 26 -4.15 4.07 3.91
C MET A 26 -5.49 3.95 3.19
N VAL A 27 -6.09 5.09 2.85
CA VAL A 27 -7.33 5.12 2.05
C VAL A 27 -6.96 5.17 0.57
N THR A 28 -7.32 4.14 -0.19
CA THR A 28 -7.03 4.06 -1.63
C THR A 28 -8.01 3.11 -2.35
N ASN A 29 -8.32 3.41 -3.62
CA ASN A 29 -9.02 2.49 -4.53
C ASN A 29 -8.02 1.64 -5.36
N ASP A 30 -6.72 1.85 -5.17
CA ASP A 30 -5.71 1.04 -5.86
C ASP A 30 -5.47 -0.29 -5.13
N LYS A 31 -5.91 -1.37 -5.78
CA LYS A 31 -5.74 -2.74 -5.31
C LYS A 31 -4.28 -3.17 -5.19
N ALA A 32 -3.32 -2.47 -5.79
CA ALA A 32 -1.90 -2.78 -5.65
C ALA A 32 -1.42 -2.74 -4.18
N PHE A 33 -1.98 -1.86 -3.36
CA PHE A 33 -1.59 -1.74 -1.95
C PHE A 33 -2.01 -2.92 -1.09
N SER A 34 -3.02 -3.69 -1.52
CA SER A 34 -3.43 -4.93 -0.84
C SER A 34 -2.36 -6.02 -0.85
N MET A 35 -1.31 -5.87 -1.68
CA MET A 35 -0.18 -6.80 -1.73
C MET A 35 0.81 -6.61 -0.57
N ILE A 36 0.69 -5.51 0.19
CA ILE A 36 1.59 -5.20 1.31
C ILE A 36 1.02 -5.84 2.57
N PRO A 37 1.73 -6.82 3.17
CA PRO A 37 1.29 -7.42 4.42
C PRO A 37 1.20 -6.37 5.52
N ASP A 38 0.17 -6.50 6.37
CA ASP A 38 -0.03 -5.68 7.57
C ASP A 38 -0.26 -4.17 7.34
N LEU A 39 -0.47 -3.74 6.09
CA LEU A 39 -0.88 -2.37 5.79
C LEU A 39 -2.40 -2.22 6.01
N PRO A 40 -2.85 -1.36 6.94
CA PRO A 40 -4.28 -1.10 7.11
C PRO A 40 -4.80 -0.31 5.92
N LEU A 41 -5.85 -0.81 5.27
CA LEU A 41 -6.40 -0.25 4.02
C LEU A 41 -7.90 -0.02 4.13
N GLU A 42 -8.36 1.09 3.55
CA GLU A 42 -9.77 1.42 3.39
C GLU A 42 -10.04 1.92 1.96
N ASP A 43 -11.25 1.68 1.44
CA ASP A 43 -11.74 2.21 0.17
C ASP A 43 -13.04 2.98 0.43
N TRP A 44 -13.05 4.27 0.08
CA TRP A 44 -14.18 5.18 0.30
C TRP A 44 -14.88 5.58 -1.00
N THR A 45 -14.65 4.87 -2.10
CA THR A 45 -15.26 5.20 -3.40
C THR A 45 -16.70 4.70 -3.60
N LEU A 46 -17.39 4.37 -2.50
CA LEU A 46 -18.81 4.00 -2.44
C LEU A 46 -19.76 5.22 -2.53
#